data_AF-A0A7V5H4D9-F1
#
_entry.id   AF-A0A7V5H4D9-F1
#
_cell.length_a   1.000
_cell.length_b   1.000
_cell.length_c   1.000
_cell.angle_alpha   90.00
_cell.angle_beta   90.00
_cell.angle_gamma   90.00
#
_symmetry.space_group_name_H-M   'P 1'
#
loop_
_entity.id
_entity.type
_entity.pdbx_description
1 polymer ?
#
loop_
_entity_poly.entity_id
_entity_poly.type
_entity_poly.pdbx_seq_one_letter_code
_entity_poly.pdbx_strand_id
1 'polypeptide(L)'
;MLHSKYRRLFVSTLLLLSFFAFGFAGDKANAKWAKFSEQLVKAVKSPNTGVRASAIQHMIRYYDSLDVYAARYDLMDLFLKSDNPGMRRLSLVAMHKINSRFDMGYLQLHYPYEKDNSIKSQIAAVLHDTGRYVPRH
;
A
#
# COMPACT_ATOMS: atom_id res chain seq x y z
N MET A 1 2.15 63.98 -4.17
CA MET A 1 2.68 62.98 -3.21
C MET A 1 1.62 61.96 -2.72
N LEU A 2 0.30 62.19 -2.90
CA LEU A 2 -0.76 61.26 -2.46
C LEU A 2 -0.89 59.95 -3.28
N HIS A 3 -0.62 59.96 -4.60
CA HIS A 3 -0.82 58.78 -5.46
C HIS A 3 0.11 57.58 -5.19
N SER A 4 1.27 57.80 -4.56
CA SER A 4 2.25 56.74 -4.25
C SER A 4 1.77 55.79 -3.14
N LYS A 5 1.00 56.30 -2.17
CA LYS A 5 0.57 55.52 -0.99
C LYS A 5 -0.52 54.49 -1.34
N TYR A 6 -1.48 54.87 -2.19
CA TYR A 6 -2.57 53.97 -2.62
C TYR A 6 -2.09 52.84 -3.54
N ARG A 7 -1.08 53.11 -4.38
CA ARG A 7 -0.48 52.09 -5.27
C ARG A 7 0.23 50.99 -4.47
N ARG A 8 0.89 51.35 -3.36
CA ARG A 8 1.54 50.36 -2.47
C ARG A 8 0.52 49.51 -1.71
N LEU A 9 -0.57 50.12 -1.24
CA LEU A 9 -1.67 49.41 -0.57
C LEU A 9 -2.41 48.46 -1.50
N PHE A 10 -2.62 48.86 -2.76
CA PHE A 10 -3.33 48.03 -3.76
C PHE A 10 -2.50 46.82 -4.21
N VAL A 11 -1.18 46.99 -4.39
CA VAL A 11 -0.28 45.88 -4.76
C VAL A 11 -0.14 44.87 -3.62
N SER A 12 -0.09 45.31 -2.36
CA SER A 12 -0.01 44.40 -1.21
C SER A 12 -1.33 43.64 -0.97
N THR A 13 -2.49 44.25 -1.22
CA THR A 13 -3.78 43.52 -1.14
C THR A 13 -3.93 42.50 -2.27
N LEU A 14 -3.50 42.82 -3.49
CA LEU A 14 -3.53 41.89 -4.62
C LEU A 14 -2.61 40.68 -4.38
N LEU A 15 -1.43 40.90 -3.80
CA LEU A 15 -0.50 39.83 -3.41
C LEU A 15 -1.07 38.93 -2.31
N LEU A 16 -1.70 39.50 -1.28
CA LEU A 16 -2.36 38.73 -0.20
C LEU A 16 -3.53 37.88 -0.71
N LEU A 17 -4.31 38.39 -1.66
CA LEU A 17 -5.39 37.62 -2.30
C LEU A 17 -4.87 36.47 -3.16
N SER A 18 -3.70 36.62 -3.79
CA SER A 18 -3.10 35.56 -4.60
C SER A 18 -2.59 34.36 -3.78
N PHE A 19 -2.21 34.57 -2.51
CA PHE A 19 -1.81 33.47 -1.62
C PHE A 19 -2.99 32.65 -1.10
N PHE A 20 -4.19 33.22 -0.99
CA PHE A 20 -5.39 32.48 -0.54
C PHE A 20 -5.98 31.55 -1.62
N ALA A 21 -5.74 31.83 -2.90
CA ALA A 21 -6.33 31.06 -4.01
C ALA A 21 -5.71 29.67 -4.21
N PHE A 22 -4.51 29.40 -3.68
CA PHE A 22 -3.82 28.12 -3.86
C PHE A 22 -4.04 27.10 -2.73
N GLY A 23 -4.75 27.46 -1.65
CA GLY A 23 -4.82 26.65 -0.42
C GLY A 23 -5.81 25.48 -0.38
N PHE A 24 -6.74 25.35 -1.34
CA PHE A 24 -7.91 24.45 -1.17
C PHE A 24 -8.04 23.29 -2.16
N ALA A 25 -7.04 23.04 -3.01
CA ALA A 25 -7.09 21.94 -3.99
C ALA A 25 -6.56 20.58 -3.45
N GLY A 26 -5.88 20.55 -2.31
CA GLY A 26 -5.13 19.37 -1.83
C GLY A 26 -5.93 18.26 -1.14
N ASP A 27 -7.07 18.56 -0.51
CA ASP A 27 -7.71 17.60 0.41
C ASP A 27 -8.62 16.54 -0.24
N LYS A 28 -9.22 16.85 -1.40
CA LYS A 28 -10.22 15.95 -2.00
C LYS A 28 -9.62 14.65 -2.55
N ALA A 29 -8.36 14.64 -2.95
CA ALA A 29 -7.68 13.44 -3.43
C ALA A 29 -7.38 12.47 -2.27
N ASN A 30 -6.86 12.99 -1.16
CA ASN A 30 -6.51 12.18 0.02
C ASN A 30 -7.73 11.49 0.65
N ALA A 31 -8.86 12.20 0.77
CA ALA A 31 -10.09 11.61 1.32
C ALA A 31 -10.64 10.43 0.47
N LYS A 32 -10.43 10.45 -0.86
CA LYS A 32 -10.84 9.35 -1.75
C LYS A 32 -9.96 8.11 -1.55
N TRP A 33 -8.65 8.29 -1.44
CA TRP A 33 -7.71 7.19 -1.22
C TRP A 33 -7.90 6.51 0.13
N ALA A 34 -8.21 7.27 1.18
CA ALA A 34 -8.51 6.71 2.50
C ALA A 34 -9.72 5.77 2.45
N LYS A 35 -10.85 6.23 1.88
CA LYS A 35 -12.04 5.38 1.70
C LYS A 35 -11.77 4.17 0.82
N PHE A 36 -11.01 4.34 -0.26
CA PHE A 36 -10.67 3.23 -1.15
C PHE A 36 -9.81 2.18 -0.43
N SER A 37 -8.81 2.61 0.35
CA SER A 37 -7.98 1.74 1.19
C SER A 37 -8.83 0.93 2.17
N GLU A 38 -9.76 1.58 2.89
CA GLU A 38 -10.67 0.91 3.83
C GLU A 38 -11.53 -0.15 3.13
N GLN A 39 -12.06 0.15 1.94
CA GLN A 39 -12.87 -0.80 1.18
C GLN A 39 -12.05 -1.98 0.68
N LEU A 40 -10.79 -1.76 0.27
CA LEU A 40 -9.90 -2.86 -0.10
C LEU A 40 -9.61 -3.77 1.08
N VAL A 41 -9.31 -3.22 2.26
CA VAL A 41 -9.09 -4.01 3.49
C VAL A 41 -10.33 -4.86 3.83
N LYS A 42 -11.54 -4.30 3.69
CA LYS A 42 -12.79 -5.08 3.86
C LYS A 42 -12.96 -6.14 2.78
N ALA A 43 -12.67 -5.82 1.52
CA ALA A 43 -12.85 -6.71 0.39
C ALA A 43 -11.91 -7.93 0.43
N VAL A 44 -10.71 -7.82 1.01
CA VAL A 44 -9.81 -8.96 1.22
C VAL A 44 -10.46 -10.03 2.12
N LYS A 45 -11.30 -9.62 3.08
CA LYS A 45 -12.03 -10.52 3.97
C LYS A 45 -13.29 -11.13 3.34
N SER A 46 -13.64 -10.73 2.12
CA SER A 46 -14.84 -11.22 1.44
C SER A 46 -14.80 -12.75 1.27
N PRO A 47 -15.92 -13.46 1.45
CA PRO A 47 -15.99 -14.90 1.14
C PRO A 47 -15.85 -15.18 -0.36
N ASN A 48 -16.11 -14.19 -1.21
CA ASN A 48 -15.97 -14.33 -2.65
C ASN A 48 -14.50 -14.24 -3.06
N THR A 49 -13.97 -15.33 -3.64
CA THR A 49 -12.57 -15.45 -4.06
C THR A 49 -12.17 -14.45 -5.14
N GLY A 50 -13.07 -14.14 -6.07
CA GLY A 50 -12.85 -13.14 -7.13
C GLY A 50 -12.75 -11.72 -6.58
N VAL A 51 -13.64 -11.35 -5.66
CA VAL A 51 -13.59 -10.05 -4.95
C VAL A 51 -12.29 -9.92 -4.18
N ARG A 52 -11.90 -10.97 -3.44
CA ARG A 52 -10.65 -11.00 -2.70
C ARG A 52 -9.43 -10.84 -3.61
N ALA A 53 -9.35 -11.61 -4.69
CA ALA A 53 -8.25 -11.53 -5.64
C ALA A 53 -8.15 -10.13 -6.27
N SER A 54 -9.27 -9.57 -6.71
CA SER A 54 -9.34 -8.21 -7.25
C SER A 54 -8.87 -7.16 -6.24
N ALA A 55 -9.30 -7.27 -4.98
CA ALA A 55 -8.87 -6.37 -3.93
C ALA A 55 -7.35 -6.40 -3.73
N ILE A 56 -6.75 -7.60 -3.67
CA ILE A 56 -5.30 -7.74 -3.50
C ILE A 56 -4.54 -7.20 -4.72
N GLN A 57 -5.03 -7.45 -5.95
CA GLN A 57 -4.45 -6.87 -7.16
C GLN A 57 -4.47 -5.34 -7.15
N HIS A 58 -5.57 -4.73 -6.67
CA HIS A 58 -5.66 -3.29 -6.50
C HIS A 58 -4.72 -2.76 -5.42
N MET A 59 -4.57 -3.48 -4.30
CA MET A 59 -3.57 -3.14 -3.27
C MET A 59 -2.15 -3.13 -3.85
N ILE A 60 -1.79 -4.14 -4.66
CA ILE A 60 -0.47 -4.21 -5.30
C ILE A 60 -0.28 -3.06 -6.30
N ARG A 61 -1.29 -2.80 -7.15
CA ARG A 61 -1.21 -1.80 -8.21
C ARG A 61 -1.08 -0.38 -7.69
N TYR A 62 -1.83 -0.05 -6.64
CA TYR A 62 -1.93 1.32 -6.12
C TYR A 62 -1.26 1.49 -4.75
N TYR A 63 -0.38 0.58 -4.36
CA TYR A 63 0.22 0.53 -3.03
C TYR A 63 0.72 1.88 -2.52
N ASP A 64 1.44 2.64 -3.36
CA ASP A 64 2.03 3.94 -2.97
C ASP A 64 1.01 5.02 -2.59
N SER A 65 -0.27 4.82 -2.94
CA SER A 65 -1.38 5.74 -2.62
C SER A 65 -2.33 5.20 -1.56
N LEU A 66 -2.09 3.98 -1.04
CA LEU A 66 -3.02 3.27 -0.16
C LEU A 66 -2.45 3.09 1.24
N ASP A 67 -3.32 3.19 2.25
CA ASP A 67 -3.02 2.72 3.60
C ASP A 67 -3.65 1.33 3.82
N VAL A 68 -2.88 0.29 3.49
CA VAL A 68 -3.32 -1.11 3.54
C VAL A 68 -2.60 -1.93 4.60
N TYR A 69 -1.88 -1.29 5.51
CA TYR A 69 -1.14 -1.98 6.57
C TYR A 69 -2.05 -2.89 7.42
N ALA A 70 -3.30 -2.46 7.64
CA ALA A 70 -4.30 -3.22 8.38
C ALA A 70 -4.66 -4.58 7.74
N ALA A 71 -4.49 -4.76 6.42
CA ALA A 71 -4.78 -6.01 5.73
C ALA A 71 -3.68 -7.06 5.86
N ARG A 72 -2.51 -6.73 6.45
CA ARG A 72 -1.34 -7.62 6.48
C ARG A 72 -1.61 -9.00 7.08
N TYR A 73 -2.42 -9.07 8.15
CA TYR A 73 -2.75 -10.34 8.80
C TYR A 73 -3.67 -11.19 7.93
N ASP A 74 -4.62 -10.56 7.24
CA ASP A 74 -5.49 -11.27 6.31
C ASP A 74 -4.69 -11.79 5.11
N LEU A 75 -3.75 -11.01 4.60
CA LEU A 75 -2.84 -11.43 3.53
C LEU A 75 -1.95 -12.61 3.97
N MET A 76 -1.40 -12.56 5.18
CA MET A 76 -0.63 -13.66 5.77
C MET A 76 -1.48 -14.93 5.90
N ASP A 77 -2.70 -14.81 6.40
CA ASP A 77 -3.63 -15.94 6.53
C ASP A 77 -3.94 -16.57 5.17
N LEU A 78 -4.14 -15.75 4.13
CA LEU A 78 -4.35 -16.23 2.77
C LEU A 78 -3.12 -16.93 2.19
N PHE A 79 -1.93 -16.40 2.46
CA PHE A 79 -0.68 -17.03 2.04
C PHE A 79 -0.50 -18.41 2.68
N LEU A 80 -0.88 -18.57 3.95
CA LEU A 80 -0.68 -19.81 4.70
C LEU A 80 -1.76 -20.85 4.48
N LYS A 81 -3.03 -20.42 4.42
CA LYS A 81 -4.19 -21.32 4.51
C LYS A 81 -4.90 -21.55 3.17
N SER A 82 -4.56 -20.80 2.12
CA SER A 82 -5.26 -20.97 0.84
C SER A 82 -4.79 -22.22 0.10
N ASP A 83 -5.72 -23.08 -0.28
CA ASP A 83 -5.45 -24.22 -1.16
C ASP A 83 -5.15 -23.80 -2.61
N ASN A 84 -5.41 -22.55 -2.98
CA ASN A 84 -5.17 -22.02 -4.32
C ASN A 84 -3.75 -21.41 -4.39
N PRO A 85 -2.81 -22.02 -5.15
CA PRO A 85 -1.44 -21.49 -5.25
C PRO A 85 -1.40 -20.07 -5.81
N GLY A 86 -2.29 -19.73 -6.74
CA GLY A 86 -2.39 -18.37 -7.28
C GLY A 86 -2.73 -17.32 -6.23
N MET A 87 -3.64 -17.65 -5.31
CA MET A 87 -3.98 -16.77 -4.18
C MET A 87 -2.80 -16.64 -3.22
N ARG A 88 -2.11 -17.75 -2.89
CA ARG A 88 -0.92 -17.72 -2.05
C ARG A 88 0.16 -16.79 -2.61
N ARG A 89 0.47 -16.92 -3.91
CA ARG A 89 1.45 -16.08 -4.61
C ARG A 89 1.03 -14.61 -4.65
N LEU A 90 -0.25 -14.35 -4.92
CA LEU A 90 -0.79 -13.00 -4.96
C LEU A 90 -0.68 -12.31 -3.58
N SER A 91 -1.02 -13.04 -2.51
CA SER A 91 -0.85 -12.56 -1.13
C SER A 91 0.62 -12.32 -0.77
N LEU A 92 1.52 -13.21 -1.18
CA LEU A 92 2.97 -13.03 -0.97
C LEU A 92 3.48 -11.72 -1.60
N VAL A 93 3.07 -11.41 -2.83
CA VAL A 93 3.45 -10.16 -3.51
C VAL A 93 2.89 -8.93 -2.78
N ALA A 94 1.64 -9.00 -2.31
CA ALA A 94 1.04 -7.92 -1.53
C ALA A 94 1.75 -7.70 -0.18
N MET A 95 2.10 -8.78 0.52
CA MET A 95 2.90 -8.70 1.76
C MET A 95 4.29 -8.11 1.51
N HIS A 96 4.91 -8.46 0.37
CA HIS A 96 6.18 -7.88 -0.03
C HIS A 96 6.06 -6.37 -0.28
N LYS A 97 4.98 -5.91 -0.93
CA LYS A 97 4.71 -4.47 -1.07
C LYS A 97 4.60 -3.77 0.29
N ILE A 98 3.86 -4.35 1.23
CA ILE A 98 3.74 -3.83 2.61
C ILE A 98 5.08 -3.83 3.32
N ASN A 99 5.93 -4.83 3.06
CA ASN A 99 7.28 -4.99 3.61
C ASN A 99 7.38 -4.84 5.14
N SER A 100 6.40 -5.37 5.88
CA SER A 100 6.46 -5.32 7.34
C SER A 100 7.60 -6.19 7.86
N ARG A 101 8.34 -5.68 8.86
CA ARG A 101 9.41 -6.45 9.51
C ARG A 101 8.92 -7.80 10.05
N PHE A 102 7.70 -7.82 10.58
CA PHE A 102 7.07 -9.02 11.12
C PHE A 102 6.77 -10.04 10.02
N ASP A 103 6.11 -9.60 8.93
CA ASP A 103 5.68 -10.48 7.84
C ASP A 103 6.89 -11.15 7.16
N MET A 104 7.94 -10.36 6.88
CA MET A 104 9.17 -10.89 6.30
C MET A 104 9.92 -11.83 7.27
N GLY A 105 9.84 -11.57 8.59
CA GLY A 105 10.41 -12.47 9.59
C GLY A 105 9.67 -13.81 9.63
N TYR A 106 8.36 -13.78 9.50
CA TYR A 106 7.55 -14.98 9.41
C TYR A 106 7.85 -15.77 8.13
N LEU A 107 7.94 -15.10 6.97
CA LEU A 107 8.32 -15.75 5.70
C LEU A 107 9.68 -16.45 5.79
N GLN A 108 10.64 -15.85 6.49
CA GLN A 108 11.96 -16.44 6.72
C GLN A 108 11.88 -17.73 7.57
N LEU A 109 11.04 -17.73 8.61
CA LEU A 109 10.78 -18.93 9.44
C LEU A 109 10.00 -20.01 8.68
N HIS A 110 9.08 -19.60 7.79
CA HIS A 110 8.24 -20.50 7.01
C HIS A 110 8.98 -21.13 5.82
N TYR A 111 9.92 -20.40 5.20
CA TYR A 111 10.70 -20.83 4.04
C TYR A 111 11.17 -22.30 4.07
N PRO A 112 11.80 -22.81 5.17
CA PRO A 112 12.28 -24.17 5.20
C PRO A 112 11.19 -25.24 5.11
N TYR A 113 9.97 -24.91 5.52
CA TYR A 113 8.83 -25.82 5.59
C TYR A 113 7.91 -25.75 4.36
N GLU A 114 8.14 -24.79 3.45
CA GLU A 114 7.36 -24.70 2.23
C GLU A 114 7.64 -25.90 1.32
N LYS A 115 6.56 -26.60 0.92
CA LYS A 115 6.63 -27.81 0.09
C LYS A 115 6.48 -27.49 -1.40
N ASP A 116 5.78 -26.43 -1.74
CA ASP A 116 5.67 -25.98 -3.13
C ASP A 116 6.96 -25.27 -3.54
N ASN A 117 7.77 -25.92 -4.38
CA ASN A 117 9.05 -25.38 -4.84
C ASN A 117 8.92 -24.01 -5.53
N SER A 118 7.83 -23.77 -6.26
CA SER A 118 7.63 -22.48 -6.93
C SER A 118 7.33 -21.38 -5.91
N ILE A 119 6.52 -21.65 -4.89
CA ILE A 119 6.26 -20.69 -3.81
C ILE A 119 7.54 -20.49 -2.98
N LYS A 120 8.27 -21.57 -2.68
CA LYS A 120 9.54 -21.52 -1.97
C LYS A 120 10.55 -20.62 -2.67
N SER A 121 10.74 -20.75 -3.98
CA SER A 121 11.60 -19.85 -4.76
C SER A 121 11.15 -18.39 -4.72
N GLN A 122 9.84 -18.14 -4.70
CA GLN A 122 9.31 -16.78 -4.59
C GLN A 122 9.52 -16.17 -3.20
N ILE A 123 9.37 -16.96 -2.13
CA ILE A 123 9.72 -16.54 -0.77
C ILE A 123 11.20 -16.16 -0.73
N ALA A 124 12.09 -16.98 -1.27
CA ALA A 124 13.51 -16.69 -1.33
C ALA A 124 13.80 -15.37 -2.08
N ALA A 125 13.14 -15.14 -3.21
CA ALA A 125 13.30 -13.90 -3.98
C ALA A 125 12.85 -12.67 -3.18
N VAL A 126 11.69 -12.74 -2.51
CA VAL A 126 11.16 -11.66 -1.65
C VAL A 126 12.11 -11.38 -0.47
N LEU A 127 12.60 -12.41 0.19
CA LEU A 127 13.54 -12.27 1.30
C LEU A 127 14.87 -11.66 0.83
N HIS A 128 15.38 -12.09 -0.32
CA HIS A 128 16.60 -11.55 -0.90
C HIS A 128 16.43 -10.06 -1.27
N ASP A 129 15.34 -9.70 -1.95
CA ASP A 129 15.05 -8.32 -2.35
C ASP A 129 14.93 -7.37 -1.13
N THR A 130 14.37 -7.87 -0.03
CA THR A 130 14.29 -7.14 1.25
C THR A 130 15.57 -7.16 2.08
N GLY A 131 16.69 -7.66 1.52
CA GLY A 131 18.00 -7.70 2.17
C GLY A 131 18.10 -8.72 3.32
N ARG A 132 17.22 -9.71 3.36
CA ARG A 132 17.19 -10.73 4.40
C ARG A 132 17.90 -12.00 3.99
N TYR A 133 18.49 -12.64 4.98
CA TYR A 133 19.13 -13.94 4.81
C TYR A 133 18.10 -15.02 4.47
N VAL A 134 18.34 -15.74 3.38
CA VAL A 134 17.60 -16.95 3.02
C VAL A 134 18.36 -18.16 3.57
N PRO A 135 17.78 -18.96 4.47
CA PRO A 135 18.42 -20.17 4.96
C PRO A 135 18.79 -21.11 3.81
N ARG A 136 20.06 -21.52 3.73
CA ARG A 136 20.48 -22.60 2.84
C ARG A 136 20.07 -23.93 3.46
N HIS A 137 19.47 -24.81 2.65
CA HIS A 137 19.23 -26.21 2.99
C HIS A 137 20.43 -27.05 2.60
#